data_AF-A0A7C3T3B9-F1
#
_entry.id   AF-A0A7C3T3B9-F1
#
_cell.length_a   1.000
_cell.length_b   1.000
_cell.length_c   1.000
_cell.angle_alpha   90.00
_cell.angle_beta   90.00
_cell.angle_gamma   90.00
#
_symmetry.space_group_name_H-M   'P 1'
#
loop_
_entity.id
_entity.type
_entity.pdbx_description
1 polymer ?
#
loop_
_entity_poly.entity_id
_entity_poly.type
_entity_poly.pdbx_seq_one_letter_code
_entity_poly.pdbx_strand_id
1 'polypeptide(L)'
;GRKLLVTLVNAGMGLPPVVVGLFVYLLLKRRGPLGFLGWLYTPRAIVLAEVVLALPLVAGITMAALQDVDPRMVLQLRSLGAGRARIALTLLRERRLSLLAAVIAGFGGVISEVGAAMMVGGNLMLHGEPYTRTLTTALVLEVNRGESVRAIALGLILLGITLFLVWILTLIQQGSTVARALRAAGGYLPGKAGRDGA
;
A
#
# COMPACT_ATOMS: atom_id res chain seq x y z
N GLY A 1 22.23 -2.22 -13.65
CA GLY A 1 21.41 -1.42 -12.72
C GLY A 1 19.94 -1.82 -12.72
N ARG A 2 19.15 -1.40 -13.73
CA ARG A 2 17.68 -1.53 -13.74
C ARG A 2 17.13 -2.95 -13.51
N LYS A 3 17.68 -3.97 -14.20
CA LYS A 3 17.21 -5.36 -14.04
C LYS A 3 17.35 -5.85 -12.59
N LEU A 4 18.50 -5.59 -11.96
CA LEU A 4 18.76 -5.95 -10.56
C LEU A 4 17.76 -5.28 -9.62
N LEU A 5 17.48 -3.98 -9.79
CA LEU A 5 16.49 -3.27 -8.97
C LEU A 5 15.09 -3.86 -9.10
N VAL A 6 14.66 -4.18 -10.32
CA VAL A 6 13.36 -4.83 -10.57
C VAL A 6 13.30 -6.20 -9.89
N THR A 7 14.36 -6.99 -10.00
CA THR A 7 14.45 -8.30 -9.33
C THR A 7 14.38 -8.15 -7.80
N LEU A 8 15.09 -7.18 -7.21
CA LEU A 8 15.06 -6.95 -5.77
C LEU A 8 13.68 -6.52 -5.27
N VAL A 9 13.01 -5.63 -6.00
CA VAL A 9 11.64 -5.22 -5.64
C VAL A 9 10.67 -6.40 -5.72
N ASN A 10 10.72 -7.17 -6.80
CA ASN A 10 9.86 -8.34 -6.98
C ASN A 10 10.13 -9.41 -5.90
N ALA A 11 11.40 -9.67 -5.58
CA ALA A 11 11.76 -10.55 -4.47
C ALA A 11 11.25 -10.01 -3.13
N GLY A 12 11.30 -8.69 -2.95
CA GLY A 12 10.81 -7.98 -1.78
C GLY A 12 9.30 -8.16 -1.53
N MET A 13 8.50 -8.38 -2.60
CA MET A 13 7.05 -8.57 -2.46
C MET A 13 6.67 -9.82 -1.67
N GLY A 14 7.59 -10.80 -1.58
CA GLY A 14 7.39 -12.05 -0.85
C GLY A 14 8.14 -12.13 0.48
N LEU A 15 8.62 -11.02 1.02
CA LEU A 15 9.36 -11.02 2.28
C LEU A 15 8.50 -11.59 3.42
N PRO A 16 8.98 -12.63 4.15
CA PRO A 16 8.27 -13.12 5.33
C PRO A 16 8.22 -12.04 6.42
N PRO A 17 7.03 -11.65 6.91
CA PRO A 17 6.90 -10.55 7.88
C PRO A 17 7.72 -10.76 9.15
N VAL A 18 7.78 -11.99 9.66
CA VAL A 18 8.56 -12.35 10.85
C VAL A 18 10.06 -12.11 10.65
N VAL A 19 10.58 -12.36 9.45
CA VAL A 19 12.01 -12.13 9.13
C VAL A 19 12.31 -10.64 9.08
N VAL A 20 11.41 -9.84 8.50
CA VAL A 20 11.55 -8.38 8.50
C VAL A 20 11.46 -7.82 9.92
N GLY A 21 10.51 -8.30 10.72
CA GLY A 21 10.39 -7.96 12.14
C GLY A 21 11.67 -8.24 12.92
N LEU A 22 12.25 -9.43 12.73
CA LEU A 22 13.54 -9.79 13.33
C LEU A 22 14.66 -8.84 12.91
N PHE A 23 14.76 -8.53 11.62
CA PHE A 23 15.80 -7.65 11.10
C PHE A 23 15.68 -6.24 11.69
N VAL A 24 14.48 -5.66 11.67
CA VAL A 24 14.21 -4.34 12.25
C VAL A 24 14.46 -4.34 13.76
N TYR A 25 14.06 -5.39 14.48
CA TYR A 25 14.38 -5.57 15.90
C TYR A 25 15.89 -5.54 16.15
N LEU A 26 16.66 -6.31 15.38
CA LEU A 26 18.13 -6.39 15.52
C LEU A 26 18.82 -5.06 15.20
N LEU A 27 18.26 -4.27 14.29
CA LEU A 27 18.74 -2.92 14.00
C LEU A 27 18.47 -1.94 15.15
N LEU A 28 17.25 -1.96 15.70
CA LEU A 28 16.78 -0.98 16.69
C LEU A 28 17.10 -1.34 18.15
N LYS A 29 17.48 -2.59 18.45
CA LYS A 29 17.89 -2.96 19.81
C LYS A 29 19.05 -2.08 20.29
N ARG A 30 19.21 -1.92 21.61
CA ARG A 30 20.20 -1.00 22.21
C ARG A 30 21.65 -1.17 21.69
N ARG A 31 22.06 -2.40 21.39
CA ARG A 31 23.40 -2.73 20.84
C ARG A 31 23.41 -2.87 19.31
N GLY A 32 22.29 -2.56 18.64
CA GLY A 32 22.14 -2.63 17.20
C GLY A 32 22.67 -1.38 16.51
N PRO A 33 22.92 -1.43 15.19
CA PRO A 33 23.41 -0.29 14.41
C PRO A 33 22.57 0.99 14.54
N LEU A 34 21.25 0.85 14.71
CA LEU A 34 20.30 1.96 14.88
C LEU A 34 19.79 2.07 16.32
N GLY A 35 20.45 1.42 17.29
CA GLY A 35 20.04 1.42 18.70
C GLY A 35 20.03 2.80 19.35
N PHE A 36 20.85 3.73 18.84
CA PHE A 36 20.90 5.12 19.30
C PHE A 36 19.59 5.89 19.09
N LEU A 37 18.70 5.43 18.19
CA LEU A 37 17.40 6.04 17.96
C LEU A 37 16.43 5.81 19.13
N GLY A 38 16.61 4.72 19.89
CA GLY A 38 15.71 4.38 21.00
C GLY A 38 14.27 4.08 20.56
N TRP A 39 14.04 3.67 19.31
CA TRP A 39 12.69 3.45 18.77
C TRP A 39 12.09 2.09 19.10
N LEU A 40 12.88 1.12 19.54
CA LEU A 40 12.37 -0.22 19.85
C LEU A 40 11.27 -0.14 20.91
N TYR A 41 10.17 -0.87 20.69
CA TYR A 41 8.95 -0.84 21.50
C TYR A 41 8.19 0.49 21.49
N THR A 42 8.28 1.22 20.38
CA THR A 42 7.46 2.41 20.12
C THR A 42 6.65 2.24 18.84
N PRO A 43 5.56 3.02 18.63
CA PRO A 43 4.84 3.04 17.37
C PRO A 43 5.73 3.34 16.16
N ARG A 44 6.83 4.09 16.35
CA ARG A 44 7.77 4.42 15.27
C ARG A 44 8.48 3.17 14.73
N ALA A 45 8.82 2.21 15.60
CA ALA A 45 9.40 0.95 15.15
C ALA A 45 8.42 0.09 14.36
N ILE A 46 7.14 0.09 14.77
CA ILE A 46 6.07 -0.61 14.03
C ILE A 46 5.92 0.01 12.64
N VAL A 47 5.79 1.34 12.56
CA VAL A 47 5.69 2.06 11.27
C VAL A 47 6.90 1.77 10.38
N LEU A 48 8.11 1.72 10.92
CA LEU A 48 9.30 1.37 10.15
C LEU A 48 9.22 -0.05 9.57
N ALA A 49 8.81 -1.03 10.38
CA ALA A 49 8.65 -2.41 9.92
C ALA A 49 7.60 -2.53 8.81
N GLU A 50 6.44 -1.87 8.99
CA GLU A 50 5.37 -1.86 7.99
C GLU A 50 5.79 -1.16 6.69
N VAL A 51 6.57 -0.08 6.78
CA VAL A 51 7.13 0.57 5.58
C VAL A 51 8.05 -0.37 4.82
N VAL A 52 8.93 -1.10 5.52
CA VAL A 52 9.83 -2.06 4.88
C VAL A 52 9.06 -3.19 4.19
N LEU A 53 7.94 -3.64 4.77
CA LEU A 53 7.07 -4.66 4.17
C LEU A 53 6.25 -4.13 2.99
N ALA A 54 5.62 -2.97 3.14
CA ALA A 54 4.73 -2.40 2.13
C ALA A 54 5.48 -1.85 0.91
N LEU A 55 6.69 -1.33 1.09
CA LEU A 55 7.46 -0.66 0.05
C LEU A 55 7.67 -1.53 -1.21
N PRO A 56 8.22 -2.76 -1.13
CA PRO A 56 8.43 -3.57 -2.33
C PRO A 56 7.11 -4.01 -2.97
N LEU A 57 6.06 -4.25 -2.18
CA LEU A 57 4.74 -4.59 -2.68
C LEU A 57 4.13 -3.46 -3.52
N VAL A 58 4.08 -2.25 -2.96
CA VAL A 58 3.55 -1.06 -3.64
C VAL A 58 4.42 -0.68 -4.84
N ALA A 59 5.75 -0.75 -4.70
CA ALA A 59 6.69 -0.45 -5.78
C ALA A 59 6.57 -1.45 -6.94
N GLY A 60 6.45 -2.75 -6.66
CA GLY A 60 6.29 -3.80 -7.67
C GLY A 60 5.03 -3.61 -8.52
N ILE A 61 3.89 -3.41 -7.86
CA ILE A 61 2.61 -3.16 -8.55
C ILE A 61 2.65 -1.83 -9.33
N THR A 62 3.25 -0.79 -8.75
CA THR A 62 3.43 0.51 -9.43
C THR A 62 4.29 0.38 -10.69
N MET A 63 5.39 -0.37 -10.62
CA MET A 63 6.25 -0.61 -11.78
C MET A 63 5.52 -1.40 -12.86
N ALA A 64 4.78 -2.44 -12.51
CA ALA A 64 3.97 -3.21 -13.46
C ALA A 64 2.96 -2.31 -14.18
N ALA A 65 2.26 -1.44 -13.43
CA ALA A 65 1.31 -0.49 -13.99
C ALA A 65 1.94 0.53 -14.96
N LEU A 66 3.18 0.96 -14.70
CA LEU A 66 3.92 1.88 -15.56
C LEU A 66 4.55 1.19 -16.78
N GLN A 67 4.86 -0.10 -16.69
CA GLN A 67 5.37 -0.89 -17.83
C GLN A 67 4.30 -1.16 -18.89
N ASP A 68 3.02 -1.17 -18.48
CA ASP A 68 1.86 -1.34 -19.35
C ASP A 68 1.47 -0.05 -20.13
N VAL A 69 2.23 1.04 -19.99
CA VAL A 69 1.97 2.30 -20.69
C VAL A 69 2.28 2.18 -22.19
N ASP A 70 1.36 2.65 -23.04
CA ASP A 70 1.58 2.77 -24.48
C ASP A 70 2.84 3.61 -24.77
N PRO A 71 3.86 3.04 -25.45
CA PRO A 71 5.07 3.77 -25.82
C PRO A 71 4.80 5.07 -26.60
N ARG A 72 3.71 5.14 -27.36
CA ARG A 72 3.31 6.34 -28.14
C ARG A 72 3.07 7.54 -27.24
N MET A 73 2.50 7.34 -26.05
CA MET A 73 2.25 8.42 -25.09
C MET A 73 3.56 9.05 -24.60
N VAL A 74 4.58 8.23 -24.38
CA VAL A 74 5.92 8.72 -23.99
C VAL A 74 6.58 9.50 -25.13
N LEU A 75 6.46 9.01 -26.37
CA LEU A 75 6.97 9.70 -27.55
C LEU A 75 6.30 11.07 -27.76
N GLN A 76 4.98 11.14 -27.59
CA GLN A 76 4.22 12.39 -27.69
C GLN A 76 4.59 13.40 -26.61
N LEU A 77 4.76 12.97 -25.36
CA LEU A 77 5.21 13.87 -24.29
C LEU A 77 6.63 14.39 -24.58
N ARG A 78 7.51 13.56 -25.15
CA ARG A 78 8.85 14.00 -25.57
C ARG A 78 8.81 15.00 -26.71
N SER A 79 7.95 14.81 -27.72
CA SER A 79 7.84 15.77 -28.85
C SER A 79 7.29 17.13 -28.40
N LEU A 80 6.47 17.15 -27.34
CA LEU A 80 6.02 18.37 -26.67
C LEU A 80 7.09 19.02 -25.75
N GLY A 81 8.33 18.53 -25.78
CA GLY A 81 9.44 19.08 -24.99
C GLY A 81 9.40 18.74 -23.51
N ALA A 82 8.62 17.73 -23.08
CA ALA A 82 8.56 17.36 -21.67
C ALA A 82 9.86 16.70 -21.20
N GLY A 83 10.46 17.24 -20.14
CA GLY A 83 11.60 16.62 -19.45
C GLY A 83 11.22 15.32 -18.73
N ARG A 84 12.23 14.52 -18.36
CA ARG A 84 12.06 13.18 -17.74
C ARG A 84 11.13 13.18 -16.51
N ALA A 85 11.29 14.15 -15.62
CA ALA A 85 10.46 14.27 -14.42
C ALA A 85 9.00 14.59 -14.76
N ARG A 86 8.76 15.46 -15.74
CA ARG A 86 7.41 15.80 -16.20
C ARG A 86 6.73 14.60 -16.84
N ILE A 87 7.46 13.84 -17.68
CA ILE A 87 6.95 12.58 -18.24
C ILE A 87 6.55 11.64 -17.12
N ALA A 88 7.43 11.37 -16.15
CA ALA A 88 7.14 10.45 -15.05
C ALA A 88 5.90 10.88 -14.24
N LEU A 89 5.78 12.17 -13.89
CA LEU A 89 4.62 12.69 -13.18
C LEU A 89 3.32 12.54 -14.00
N THR A 90 3.38 12.79 -15.31
CA THR A 90 2.22 12.60 -16.20
C THR A 90 1.82 11.13 -16.26
N LEU A 91 2.78 10.19 -16.39
CA LEU A 91 2.48 8.76 -16.40
C LEU A 91 1.82 8.30 -15.09
N LEU A 92 2.31 8.78 -13.95
CA LEU A 92 1.73 8.48 -12.63
C LEU A 92 0.29 9.00 -12.52
N ARG A 93 0.02 10.22 -13.01
CA ARG A 93 -1.32 10.82 -13.02
C ARG A 93 -2.30 10.06 -13.92
N GLU A 94 -1.82 9.59 -15.07
CA GLU A 94 -2.63 8.81 -16.01
C GLU A 94 -2.99 7.44 -15.43
N ARG A 95 -2.02 6.79 -14.77
CA ARG A 95 -2.17 5.47 -14.14
C ARG A 95 -2.66 5.52 -12.70
N ARG A 96 -3.24 6.64 -12.23
CA ARG A 96 -3.69 6.83 -10.84
C ARG A 96 -4.58 5.71 -10.30
N LEU A 97 -5.42 5.08 -11.12
CA LEU A 97 -6.29 3.98 -10.66
C LEU A 97 -5.54 2.66 -10.47
N SER A 98 -4.51 2.42 -11.28
CA SER A 98 -3.59 1.31 -11.07
C SER A 98 -2.71 1.56 -9.84
N LEU A 99 -2.33 2.82 -9.57
CA LEU A 99 -1.64 3.19 -8.35
C LEU A 99 -2.53 3.02 -7.11
N LEU A 100 -3.83 3.32 -7.21
CA LEU A 100 -4.79 2.99 -6.14
C LEU A 100 -4.84 1.48 -5.87
N ALA A 101 -4.74 0.63 -6.90
CA ALA A 101 -4.64 -0.82 -6.71
C ALA A 101 -3.39 -1.20 -5.89
N ALA A 102 -2.25 -0.57 -6.20
CA ALA A 102 -1.01 -0.79 -5.44
C ALA A 102 -1.17 -0.38 -3.97
N VAL A 103 -1.83 0.75 -3.72
CA VAL A 103 -2.13 1.22 -2.35
C VAL A 103 -3.07 0.26 -1.62
N ILE A 104 -4.14 -0.22 -2.27
CA ILE A 104 -5.07 -1.20 -1.69
C ILE A 104 -4.32 -2.48 -1.31
N ALA A 105 -3.45 -2.99 -2.18
CA ALA A 105 -2.65 -4.18 -1.91
C ALA A 105 -1.68 -3.97 -0.72
N GLY A 106 -0.96 -2.83 -0.72
CA GLY A 106 -0.07 -2.46 0.39
C GLY A 106 -0.81 -2.34 1.72
N PHE A 107 -1.96 -1.67 1.71
CA PHE A 107 -2.82 -1.52 2.88
C PHE A 107 -3.31 -2.88 3.40
N GLY A 108 -3.80 -3.75 2.51
CA GLY A 108 -4.26 -5.10 2.87
C GLY A 108 -3.15 -5.94 3.53
N GLY A 109 -1.91 -5.82 3.04
CA GLY A 109 -0.74 -6.45 3.65
C GLY A 109 -0.45 -5.94 5.06
N VAL A 110 -0.40 -4.61 5.24
CA VAL A 110 -0.05 -3.97 6.52
C VAL A 110 -1.13 -4.16 7.60
N ILE A 111 -2.42 -3.99 7.25
CA ILE A 111 -3.51 -4.11 8.23
C ILE A 111 -3.65 -5.53 8.79
N SER A 112 -3.16 -6.53 8.05
CA SER A 112 -3.19 -7.94 8.42
C SER A 112 -1.88 -8.42 9.08
N GLU A 113 -0.91 -7.52 9.25
CA GLU A 113 0.40 -7.86 9.84
C GLU A 113 0.29 -8.04 11.36
N VAL A 114 0.95 -9.08 11.88
CA VAL A 114 1.02 -9.40 13.31
C VAL A 114 2.46 -9.58 13.78
N GLY A 115 3.27 -10.33 13.02
CA GLY A 115 4.56 -10.85 13.45
C GLY A 115 5.60 -9.74 13.60
N ALA A 116 5.75 -8.90 12.57
CA ALA A 116 6.67 -7.76 12.62
C ALA A 116 6.27 -6.78 13.71
N ALA A 117 4.99 -6.39 13.76
CA ALA A 117 4.42 -5.48 14.76
C ALA A 117 4.62 -6.02 16.19
N MET A 118 4.39 -7.31 16.43
CA MET A 118 4.58 -7.91 17.76
C MET A 118 6.06 -7.95 18.17
N MET A 119 6.98 -8.27 17.25
CA MET A 119 8.41 -8.32 17.54
C MET A 119 9.02 -6.96 17.88
N VAL A 120 8.70 -5.92 17.10
CA VAL A 120 9.31 -4.59 17.27
C VAL A 120 8.52 -3.71 18.24
N GLY A 121 7.21 -3.90 18.32
CA GLY A 121 6.30 -3.13 19.17
C GLY A 121 6.15 -3.70 20.58
N GLY A 122 6.24 -5.02 20.75
CA GLY A 122 6.17 -5.68 22.06
C GLY A 122 4.78 -5.69 22.72
N ASN A 123 3.74 -5.25 22.02
CA ASN A 123 2.34 -5.29 22.49
C ASN A 123 2.10 -4.62 23.87
N LEU A 124 2.75 -3.49 24.09
CA LEU A 124 2.83 -2.80 25.38
C LEU A 124 1.57 -2.01 25.72
N MET A 125 1.30 -1.97 27.02
CA MET A 125 0.31 -1.12 27.68
C MET A 125 1.06 -0.06 28.50
N LEU A 126 0.70 1.22 28.34
CA LEU A 126 1.29 2.32 29.09
C LEU A 126 0.16 3.13 29.74
N HIS A 127 0.24 3.34 31.06
CA HIS A 127 -0.80 4.02 31.84
C HIS A 127 -2.20 3.39 31.74
N GLY A 128 -2.27 2.07 31.56
CA GLY A 128 -3.53 1.34 31.37
C GLY A 128 -4.08 1.37 29.95
N GLU A 129 -3.43 2.12 29.03
CA GLU A 129 -3.87 2.27 27.65
C GLU A 129 -2.95 1.53 26.66
N PRO A 130 -3.48 1.04 25.53
CA PRO A 130 -2.69 0.51 24.43
C PRO A 130 -1.64 1.51 23.93
N TYR A 131 -0.35 1.19 24.05
CA TYR A 131 0.72 2.04 23.50
C TYR A 131 1.25 1.50 22.16
N THR A 132 1.58 0.22 22.11
CA THR A 132 2.03 -0.48 20.87
C THR A 132 1.17 -1.68 20.53
N ARG A 133 0.02 -1.83 21.21
CA ARG A 133 -0.94 -2.90 20.95
C ARG A 133 -1.83 -2.51 19.78
N THR A 134 -1.74 -3.27 18.69
CA THR A 134 -2.66 -3.19 17.55
C THR A 134 -3.81 -4.17 17.73
N LEU A 135 -4.86 -4.05 16.92
CA LEU A 135 -5.95 -5.03 16.90
C LEU A 135 -5.45 -6.44 16.57
N THR A 136 -4.48 -6.56 15.65
CA THR A 136 -3.87 -7.83 15.26
C THR A 136 -3.07 -8.47 16.39
N THR A 137 -2.25 -7.70 17.12
CA THR A 137 -1.51 -8.23 18.28
C THR A 137 -2.40 -8.48 19.49
N ALA A 138 -3.46 -7.69 19.68
CA ALA A 138 -4.46 -7.91 20.72
C ALA A 138 -5.21 -9.23 20.47
N LEU A 139 -5.64 -9.48 19.24
CA LEU A 139 -6.29 -10.73 18.87
C LEU A 139 -5.43 -11.94 19.22
N VAL A 140 -4.16 -11.95 18.82
CA VAL A 140 -3.25 -13.05 19.15
C VAL A 140 -3.02 -13.18 20.66
N LEU A 141 -2.95 -12.06 21.39
CA LEU A 141 -2.84 -12.10 22.85
C LEU A 141 -4.06 -12.77 23.50
N GLU A 142 -5.27 -12.42 23.09
CA GLU A 142 -6.49 -13.01 23.66
C GLU A 142 -6.63 -14.50 23.30
N VAL A 143 -6.24 -14.90 22.08
CA VAL A 143 -6.14 -16.33 21.70
C VAL A 143 -5.18 -17.07 22.63
N ASN A 144 -3.98 -16.52 22.86
CA ASN A 144 -2.97 -17.15 23.72
C ASN A 144 -3.39 -17.21 25.21
N ARG A 145 -4.33 -16.36 25.62
CA ARG A 145 -4.92 -16.38 26.97
C ARG A 145 -6.07 -17.37 27.12
N GLY A 146 -6.54 -17.98 26.02
CA GLY A 146 -7.75 -18.81 26.00
C GLY A 146 -9.05 -18.00 26.07
N GLU A 147 -8.99 -16.67 25.92
CA GLU A 147 -10.14 -15.76 25.94
C GLU A 147 -10.85 -15.73 24.58
N SER A 148 -11.40 -16.87 24.18
CA SER A 148 -11.97 -17.10 22.84
C SER A 148 -13.05 -16.08 22.46
N VAL A 149 -13.91 -15.69 23.41
CA VAL A 149 -14.99 -14.72 23.17
C VAL A 149 -14.42 -13.36 22.76
N ARG A 150 -13.39 -12.88 23.48
CA ARG A 150 -12.73 -11.60 23.18
C ARG A 150 -11.94 -11.66 21.88
N ALA A 151 -11.24 -12.78 21.65
CA ALA A 151 -10.51 -13.00 20.41
C ALA A 151 -11.43 -12.95 19.18
N ILE A 152 -12.58 -13.64 19.23
CA ILE A 152 -13.58 -13.62 18.16
C ILE A 152 -14.12 -12.20 17.95
N ALA A 153 -14.45 -11.48 19.03
CA ALA A 153 -14.94 -10.11 18.94
C ALA A 153 -13.92 -9.19 18.25
N LEU A 154 -12.65 -9.24 18.65
CA LEU A 154 -11.57 -8.48 18.01
C LEU A 154 -11.39 -8.88 16.54
N GLY A 155 -11.53 -10.17 16.23
CA GLY A 155 -11.39 -10.68 14.86
C GLY A 155 -12.50 -10.19 13.94
N LEU A 156 -13.74 -10.18 14.41
CA LEU A 156 -14.88 -9.63 13.68
C LEU A 156 -14.77 -8.12 13.49
N ILE A 157 -14.31 -7.38 14.51
CA ILE A 157 -14.06 -5.93 14.39
C ILE A 157 -12.97 -5.66 13.34
N LEU A 158 -11.85 -6.37 13.42
CA LEU A 158 -10.74 -6.22 12.46
C LEU A 158 -11.18 -6.55 11.03
N LEU A 159 -11.91 -7.66 10.86
CA LEU A 159 -12.46 -8.07 9.57
C LEU A 159 -13.44 -7.02 9.02
N GLY A 160 -14.36 -6.54 9.85
CA GLY A 160 -15.33 -5.51 9.47
C GLY A 160 -14.66 -4.21 9.02
N ILE A 161 -13.68 -3.72 9.79
CA ILE A 161 -12.91 -2.52 9.44
C ILE A 161 -12.15 -2.73 8.12
N THR A 162 -11.48 -3.87 7.97
CA THR A 162 -10.69 -4.17 6.76
C THR A 162 -11.58 -4.22 5.52
N LEU A 163 -12.69 -4.95 5.58
CA LEU A 163 -13.65 -5.05 4.48
C LEU A 163 -14.26 -3.69 4.14
N PHE A 164 -14.65 -2.91 5.15
CA PHE A 164 -15.22 -1.58 4.95
C PHE A 164 -14.24 -0.63 4.25
N LEU A 165 -12.99 -0.59 4.69
CA LEU A 165 -11.97 0.27 4.10
C LEU A 165 -11.62 -0.17 2.68
N VAL A 166 -11.43 -1.48 2.44
CA VAL A 166 -11.17 -2.01 1.10
C VAL A 166 -12.37 -1.74 0.18
N TRP A 167 -13.60 -1.87 0.66
CA TRP A 167 -14.80 -1.55 -0.10
C TRP A 167 -14.84 -0.08 -0.52
N ILE A 168 -14.58 0.87 0.39
CA ILE A 168 -14.49 2.31 0.06
C ILE A 168 -13.41 2.55 -1.01
N LEU A 169 -12.20 2.02 -0.82
CA LEU A 169 -11.11 2.21 -1.76
C LEU A 169 -11.44 1.61 -3.14
N THR A 170 -12.13 0.48 -3.16
CA THR A 170 -12.59 -0.16 -4.39
C THR A 170 -13.67 0.66 -5.10
N LEU A 171 -14.63 1.25 -4.37
CA LEU A 171 -15.62 2.15 -4.95
C LEU A 171 -14.98 3.37 -5.61
N ILE A 172 -13.97 3.97 -4.97
CA ILE A 172 -13.21 5.10 -5.55
C ILE A 172 -12.49 4.66 -6.84
N GLN A 173 -11.96 3.44 -6.87
CA GLN A 173 -11.28 2.87 -8.03
C GLN A 173 -12.24 2.55 -9.19
N GLN A 174 -13.43 2.00 -8.89
CA GLN A 174 -14.41 1.61 -9.91
C GLN A 174 -15.21 2.81 -10.45
N GLY A 175 -15.66 3.73 -9.59
CA GLY A 175 -16.43 4.91 -10.00
C GLY A 175 -15.65 5.81 -10.96
N SER A 176 -14.33 5.87 -10.82
CA SER A 176 -13.42 6.59 -11.70
C SER A 176 -13.07 5.85 -13.01
N THR A 177 -13.30 4.54 -13.07
CA THR A 177 -13.19 3.73 -14.29
C THR A 177 -14.45 3.90 -15.15
N VAL A 178 -15.63 3.78 -14.54
CA VAL A 178 -16.93 3.96 -15.22
C VAL A 178 -17.10 5.40 -15.74
N ALA A 179 -16.74 6.42 -14.95
CA ALA A 179 -16.82 7.81 -15.39
C ALA A 179 -15.89 8.11 -16.60
N ARG A 180 -14.75 7.44 -16.71
CA ARG A 180 -13.86 7.56 -17.89
C ARG A 180 -14.43 6.84 -19.11
N ALA A 181 -14.97 5.64 -18.93
CA ALA A 181 -15.65 4.90 -19.99
C ALA A 181 -16.83 5.70 -20.56
N LEU A 182 -17.65 6.31 -19.71
CA LEU A 182 -18.79 7.15 -20.13
C LEU A 182 -18.34 8.43 -20.85
N ARG A 183 -17.25 9.09 -20.43
CA ARG A 183 -16.70 10.26 -21.14
C ARG A 183 -16.08 9.88 -22.50
N ALA A 184 -15.42 8.73 -22.59
CA ALA A 184 -14.90 8.21 -23.85
C ALA A 184 -16.04 7.85 -24.82
N ALA A 185 -17.13 7.26 -24.33
CA ALA A 185 -18.31 6.95 -25.11
C ALA A 185 -19.11 8.22 -25.50
N GLY A 186 -19.22 9.21 -24.62
CA GLY A 186 -19.90 10.49 -24.89
C GLY A 186 -19.18 11.40 -25.90
N GLY A 187 -17.89 11.17 -26.15
CA GLY A 187 -17.13 11.84 -27.22
C GLY A 187 -17.33 11.23 -28.61
N TYR A 188 -18.04 10.09 -28.70
CA TYR A 188 -18.30 9.33 -29.93
C TYR A 188 -19.77 9.48 -30.40
N LEU A 189 -20.34 10.69 -30.34
CA LEU A 189 -21.56 10.98 -31.10
C LEU A 189 -21.18 11.49 -32.50
N PRO A 190 -21.30 10.66 -33.56
CA PRO A 190 -21.23 11.17 -34.92
C PRO A 190 -22.52 11.96 -35.19
N GLY A 191 -22.41 13.24 -35.53
CA GLY A 191 -23.54 13.99 -36.09
C GLY A 191 -23.89 15.29 -35.35
N LYS A 192 -23.04 16.30 -35.53
CA LYS A 192 -23.52 17.67 -35.77
C LYS A 192 -22.81 18.22 -37.01
N ALA A 193 -22.98 17.54 -38.13
CA ALA A 193 -22.79 18.14 -39.44
C ALA A 193 -24.17 18.61 -39.92
N GLY A 194 -24.27 19.89 -40.29
CA GLY A 194 -25.37 20.42 -41.10
C GLY A 194 -26.58 20.94 -40.33
N ARG A 195 -26.47 22.12 -39.73
CA ARG A 195 -27.59 23.08 -39.60
C ARG A 195 -27.05 24.52 -39.62
N ASP A 196 -26.32 24.83 -40.68
CA ASP A 196 -26.13 26.21 -41.15
C ASP A 196 -26.42 26.17 -42.65
N GLY A 197 -27.61 26.62 -43.05
CA GLY A 197 -28.07 26.57 -44.43
C GLY A 197 -29.59 26.45 -44.56
N ALA A 198 -30.32 27.47 -44.13
CA ALA A 198 -31.60 27.91 -44.68
C ALA A 198 -31.93 29.30 -44.10
#